data_AF-A0A7Y3LNL4-F1
#
_entry.id   AF-A0A7Y3LNL4-F1
#
_cell.length_a   1.000
_cell.length_b   1.000
_cell.length_c   1.000
_cell.angle_alpha   90.00
_cell.angle_beta   90.00
_cell.angle_gamma   90.00
#
_symmetry.space_group_name_H-M   'P 1'
#
loop_
_entity.id
_entity.type
_entity.pdbx_description
1 polymer ?
#
loop_
_entity_poly.entity_id
_entity_poly.type
_entity_poly.pdbx_seq_one_letter_code
_entity_poly.pdbx_strand_id
1 'polypeptide(L)'
;EISEKHETRLDSIDERLVRLAEISEKHETMLAELVEVIKHHDDKLAYLVGSDFENQWYRNAAAFLSRSGLRKFKIVEKSELADLLFDLIDDGSLSLDDRSDILNADSIATAVRSSDSSKIYIVVEIASRIHIDDIDRVTRRAGLLERAASIPCEKIVAGASIDAKAYELAQELNVAVITPQEWARRAA
;
A
#
# COMPACT_ATOMS: atom_id res chain seq x y z
N GLU A 1 4.64 2.55 -73.78
CA GLU A 1 5.59 3.42 -73.04
C GLU A 1 4.98 4.15 -71.82
N ILE A 2 4.05 5.12 -71.95
CA ILE A 2 3.49 5.81 -70.76
C ILE A 2 2.63 4.86 -69.91
N SER A 3 1.75 4.08 -70.53
CA SER A 3 0.91 3.08 -69.83
C SER A 3 1.75 2.03 -69.11
N GLU A 4 2.81 1.56 -69.76
CA GLU A 4 3.72 0.54 -69.25
C GLU A 4 4.54 1.06 -68.05
N LYS A 5 5.03 2.31 -68.12
CA LYS A 5 5.67 2.99 -66.97
C LYS A 5 4.71 3.20 -65.79
N HIS A 6 3.42 3.42 -66.05
CA HIS A 6 2.41 3.54 -64.99
C HIS A 6 2.13 2.19 -64.34
N GLU A 7 2.03 1.13 -65.13
CA GLU A 7 1.82 -0.25 -64.66
C GLU A 7 2.98 -0.71 -63.78
N THR A 8 4.23 -0.54 -64.22
CA THR A 8 5.41 -0.85 -63.38
C THR A 8 5.47 -0.04 -62.09
N ARG A 9 4.99 1.21 -62.11
CA ARG A 9 4.95 2.07 -60.93
C ARG A 9 3.85 1.64 -59.94
N LEU A 10 2.71 1.15 -60.45
CA LEU A 10 1.63 0.60 -59.64
C LEU A 10 2.09 -0.69 -58.95
N ASP A 11 2.71 -1.62 -59.69
CA ASP A 11 3.26 -2.86 -59.12
C ASP A 11 4.27 -2.56 -57.99
N SER A 12 5.15 -1.59 -58.20
CA SER A 12 6.13 -1.17 -57.18
C SER A 12 5.48 -0.55 -55.94
N ILE A 13 4.37 0.16 -56.09
CA ILE A 13 3.60 0.71 -54.96
C ILE A 13 2.90 -0.41 -54.20
N ASP A 14 2.29 -1.36 -54.91
CA ASP A 14 1.58 -2.49 -54.29
C ASP A 14 2.53 -3.36 -53.47
N GLU A 15 3.72 -3.67 -54.00
CA GLU A 15 4.74 -4.38 -53.22
C GLU A 15 5.19 -3.59 -51.98
N ARG A 16 5.29 -2.26 -52.07
CA ARG A 16 5.64 -1.42 -50.91
C ARG A 16 4.52 -1.38 -49.88
N LEU A 17 3.26 -1.38 -50.31
CA LEU A 17 2.10 -1.44 -49.42
C LEU A 17 2.02 -2.77 -48.69
N VAL A 18 2.27 -3.89 -49.38
CA VAL A 18 2.33 -5.22 -48.75
C VAL A 18 3.44 -5.27 -47.71
N ARG A 19 4.66 -4.83 -48.05
CA ARG A 19 5.77 -4.77 -47.08
C ARG A 19 5.46 -3.87 -45.88
N LEU A 20 4.78 -2.74 -46.09
CA LEU A 20 4.38 -1.85 -44.99
C LEU A 20 3.33 -2.50 -44.09
N ALA A 21 2.35 -3.22 -44.66
CA ALA A 21 1.34 -3.93 -43.90
C ALA A 21 1.99 -5.01 -43.01
N GLU A 22 2.92 -5.80 -43.57
CA GLU A 22 3.67 -6.82 -42.81
C GLU A 22 4.51 -6.22 -41.67
N ILE A 23 5.15 -5.06 -41.90
CA ILE A 23 5.90 -4.35 -40.85
C ILE A 23 4.95 -3.81 -39.78
N SER A 24 3.80 -3.27 -40.18
CA SER A 24 2.79 -2.75 -39.24
C SER A 24 2.27 -3.86 -38.34
N GLU A 25 1.94 -5.04 -38.88
CA GLU A 25 1.46 -6.19 -38.11
C GLU A 25 2.52 -6.69 -37.12
N LYS A 26 3.80 -6.73 -37.53
CA LYS A 26 4.92 -7.04 -36.63
C LYS A 26 5.08 -6.01 -35.53
N HIS A 27 4.98 -4.72 -35.84
CA HIS A 27 5.05 -3.65 -34.85
C HIS A 27 3.88 -3.70 -33.86
N GLU A 28 2.66 -3.98 -34.31
CA GLU A 28 1.51 -4.15 -33.43
C GLU A 28 1.72 -5.29 -32.43
N THR A 29 2.25 -6.42 -32.91
CA THR A 29 2.59 -7.56 -32.06
C THR A 29 3.66 -7.18 -31.04
N MET A 30 4.76 -6.54 -31.47
CA MET A 30 5.83 -6.10 -30.57
C MET A 30 5.35 -5.08 -29.53
N LEU A 31 4.45 -4.16 -29.90
CA LEU A 31 3.88 -3.19 -28.97
C LEU A 31 3.00 -3.87 -27.93
N ALA A 32 2.20 -4.87 -28.32
CA ALA A 32 1.39 -5.63 -27.38
C ALA A 32 2.26 -6.38 -26.37
N GLU A 33 3.34 -7.04 -26.83
CA GLU A 33 4.31 -7.71 -25.96
C GLU A 33 5.02 -6.73 -25.01
N LEU A 34 5.44 -5.56 -25.52
CA LEU A 34 6.08 -4.54 -24.69
C LEU A 34 5.16 -4.00 -23.61
N VAL A 35 3.87 -3.78 -23.92
CA VAL A 35 2.86 -3.35 -22.94
C VAL A 35 2.73 -4.38 -21.81
N GLU A 36 2.69 -5.67 -22.13
CA GLU A 36 2.63 -6.73 -21.12
C GLU A 36 3.90 -6.78 -20.25
N VAL A 37 5.08 -6.64 -20.85
CA VAL A 37 6.34 -6.56 -20.09
C VAL A 37 6.36 -5.34 -19.16
N ILE A 38 5.86 -4.19 -19.61
CA ILE A 38 5.78 -2.98 -18.80
C ILE A 38 4.84 -3.19 -17.60
N LYS A 39 3.66 -3.77 -17.79
CA LYS A 39 2.72 -4.07 -16.69
C LYS A 39 3.37 -4.97 -15.64
N HIS A 40 4.02 -6.05 -16.08
CA HIS A 40 4.70 -6.98 -15.17
C HIS A 40 5.85 -6.32 -14.39
N HIS A 41 6.56 -5.38 -15.01
CA HIS A 41 7.60 -4.62 -14.32
C HIS A 41 7.00 -3.61 -13.33
N ASP A 42 5.89 -2.95 -13.68
CA ASP A 42 5.20 -2.02 -12.79
C ASP A 42 4.72 -2.74 -11.52
N ASP A 43 4.12 -3.93 -11.66
CA ASP A 43 3.68 -4.76 -10.52
C ASP A 43 4.86 -5.14 -9.60
N LYS A 44 5.99 -5.55 -10.19
CA LYS A 44 7.20 -5.87 -9.42
C LYS A 44 7.79 -4.66 -8.70
N LEU A 45 7.80 -3.50 -9.36
CA LEU A 45 8.27 -2.25 -8.75
C LEU A 45 7.35 -1.84 -7.61
N ALA A 46 6.04 -1.95 -7.78
CA ALA A 46 5.06 -1.67 -6.73
C ALA A 46 5.31 -2.55 -5.49
N TYR A 47 5.56 -3.85 -5.69
CA TYR A 47 5.91 -4.77 -4.61
C TYR A 47 7.22 -4.38 -3.91
N LEU A 48 8.29 -4.09 -4.67
CA LEU A 48 9.58 -3.71 -4.11
C LEU A 48 9.51 -2.40 -3.30
N VAL A 49 8.77 -1.41 -3.82
CA VAL A 49 8.55 -0.15 -3.12
C VAL A 49 7.77 -0.39 -1.82
N GLY A 50 6.70 -1.20 -1.86
CA GLY A 50 5.95 -1.58 -0.65
C GLY A 50 6.86 -2.21 0.41
N SER A 51 7.65 -3.21 0.01
CA SER A 51 8.58 -3.89 0.91
C SER A 51 9.66 -2.96 1.49
N ASP A 52 10.19 -2.02 0.71
CA ASP A 52 11.14 -1.03 1.25
C ASP A 52 10.47 -0.08 2.24
N PHE A 53 9.23 0.34 1.99
CA PHE A 53 8.47 1.17 2.93
C PHE A 53 8.19 0.46 4.25
N GLU A 54 7.79 -0.81 4.21
CA GLU A 54 7.64 -1.63 5.41
C GLU A 54 8.95 -1.70 6.19
N ASN A 55 10.06 -2.00 5.50
CA ASN A 55 11.38 -2.03 6.12
C ASN A 55 11.77 -0.68 6.74
N GLN A 56 11.48 0.43 6.06
CA GLN A 56 11.69 1.77 6.61
C GLN A 56 10.83 2.02 7.84
N TRP A 57 9.58 1.57 7.85
CA TRP A 57 8.70 1.66 9.01
C TRP A 57 9.27 0.91 10.20
N TYR A 58 9.60 -0.38 10.06
CA TYR A 58 10.14 -1.18 11.15
C TYR A 58 11.45 -0.60 11.73
N ARG A 59 12.27 0.04 10.90
CA ARG A 59 13.50 0.73 11.36
C ARG A 59 13.22 2.08 12.04
N ASN A 60 12.25 2.85 11.56
CA ASN A 60 12.12 4.27 11.87
C ASN A 60 10.79 4.67 12.54
N ALA A 61 9.87 3.75 12.82
CA ALA A 61 8.54 4.06 13.36
C ALA A 61 8.58 4.92 14.64
N ALA A 62 9.52 4.64 15.54
CA ALA A 62 9.73 5.45 16.74
C ALA A 62 10.09 6.92 16.42
N ALA A 63 10.89 7.15 15.36
CA ALA A 63 11.22 8.48 14.89
C ALA A 63 10.01 9.16 14.23
N PHE A 64 9.22 8.43 13.43
CA PHE A 64 8.00 8.95 12.79
C PHE A 64 6.96 9.43 13.80
N LEU A 65 6.91 8.78 14.96
CA LEU A 65 5.98 9.08 16.04
C LEU A 65 6.64 9.89 17.17
N SER A 66 7.87 10.37 17.00
CA SER A 66 8.59 11.11 18.06
C SER A 66 7.86 12.37 18.53
N ARG A 67 7.07 13.02 17.65
CA ARG A 67 6.31 14.25 17.94
C ARG A 67 4.84 14.03 18.30
N SER A 68 4.36 12.78 18.39
CA SER A 68 2.95 12.49 18.69
C SER A 68 2.62 12.47 20.19
N GLY A 69 3.58 12.85 21.05
CA GLY A 69 3.39 12.81 22.51
C GLY A 69 3.30 11.39 23.06
N LEU A 70 3.87 10.41 22.36
CA LEU A 70 3.91 9.01 22.78
C LEU A 70 5.24 8.67 23.44
N ARG A 71 5.18 7.88 24.52
CA ARG A 71 6.34 7.37 25.27
C ARG A 71 6.36 5.85 25.23
N LYS A 72 7.53 5.26 25.46
CA LYS A 72 7.72 3.79 25.51
C LYS A 72 7.15 3.06 24.28
N PHE A 73 7.32 3.65 23.10
CA PHE A 73 6.92 3.03 21.85
C PHE A 73 7.67 1.70 21.65
N LYS A 74 6.93 0.62 21.35
CA LYS A 74 7.49 -0.70 21.03
C LYS A 74 6.60 -1.38 20.00
N ILE A 75 7.19 -1.82 18.88
CA ILE A 75 6.50 -2.72 17.94
C ILE A 75 6.27 -4.07 18.63
N VAL A 76 5.06 -4.60 18.49
CA VAL A 76 4.68 -5.92 19.01
C VAL A 76 5.11 -6.96 17.98
N GLU A 77 5.92 -7.91 18.39
CA GLU A 77 6.32 -9.03 17.54
C GLU A 77 5.11 -9.88 17.17
N LYS A 78 5.10 -10.45 15.96
CA LYS A 78 3.95 -11.23 15.48
C LYS A 78 3.62 -12.43 16.37
N SER A 79 4.64 -13.07 16.96
CA SER A 79 4.43 -14.16 17.93
C SER A 79 3.80 -13.65 19.23
N GLU A 80 4.30 -12.55 19.80
CA GLU A 80 3.75 -11.92 21.01
C GLU A 80 2.29 -11.48 20.78
N LEU A 81 1.99 -10.94 19.59
CA LEU A 81 0.63 -10.59 19.19
C LEU A 81 -0.26 -11.84 19.04
N ALA A 82 0.25 -12.91 18.43
CA ALA A 82 -0.51 -14.14 18.24
C ALA A 82 -0.93 -14.78 19.58
N ASP A 83 -0.01 -14.79 20.55
CA ASP A 83 -0.27 -15.31 21.90
C ASP A 83 -1.32 -14.44 22.61
N LEU A 84 -1.16 -13.11 22.60
CA LEU A 84 -2.15 -12.17 23.15
C LEU A 84 -3.55 -12.36 22.55
N LEU A 85 -3.64 -12.56 21.23
CA LEU A 85 -4.92 -12.73 20.56
C LEU A 85 -5.56 -14.10 20.86
N PHE A 86 -4.77 -15.12 21.20
CA PHE A 86 -5.32 -16.38 21.69
C PHE A 86 -5.90 -16.25 23.10
N ASP A 87 -5.22 -15.52 23.99
CA ASP A 87 -5.78 -15.22 25.32
C ASP A 87 -7.15 -14.53 25.20
N LEU A 88 -7.30 -13.61 24.24
CA LEU A 88 -8.56 -12.91 23.93
C LEU A 88 -9.61 -13.79 23.19
N ILE A 89 -9.21 -14.93 22.63
CA ILE A 89 -10.17 -15.92 22.13
C ILE A 89 -10.65 -16.79 23.29
N ASP A 90 -9.73 -17.21 24.16
CA ASP A 90 -10.01 -18.05 25.31
C ASP A 90 -10.96 -17.36 26.31
N ASP A 91 -10.88 -16.03 26.42
CA ASP A 91 -11.83 -15.23 27.21
C ASP A 91 -13.16 -14.91 26.49
N GLY A 92 -13.28 -15.29 25.21
CA GLY A 92 -14.47 -15.11 24.39
C GLY A 92 -14.63 -13.71 23.77
N SER A 93 -13.63 -12.84 23.85
CA SER A 93 -13.66 -11.48 23.30
C SER A 93 -13.40 -11.40 21.79
N LEU A 94 -12.76 -12.42 21.21
CA LEU A 94 -12.47 -12.53 19.78
C LEU A 94 -12.87 -13.90 19.20
N SER A 95 -13.19 -13.90 17.92
CA SER A 95 -13.25 -15.12 17.11
C SER A 95 -11.89 -15.42 16.44
N LEU A 96 -11.76 -16.64 15.88
CA LEU A 96 -10.60 -17.01 15.07
C LEU A 96 -10.46 -16.14 13.81
N ASP A 97 -11.58 -15.70 13.22
CA ASP A 97 -11.59 -14.84 12.05
C ASP A 97 -11.11 -13.43 12.41
N ASP A 98 -11.56 -12.89 13.54
CA ASP A 98 -11.09 -11.59 14.05
C ASP A 98 -9.58 -11.63 14.33
N ARG A 99 -9.09 -12.71 14.95
CA ARG A 99 -7.66 -12.93 15.16
C ARG A 99 -6.91 -12.93 13.84
N SER A 100 -7.40 -13.63 12.83
CA SER A 100 -6.74 -13.66 11.52
C SER A 100 -6.68 -12.27 10.88
N ASP A 101 -7.75 -11.48 10.99
CA ASP A 101 -7.76 -10.12 10.43
C ASP A 101 -6.80 -9.19 11.18
N ILE A 102 -6.78 -9.22 12.52
CA ILE A 102 -5.82 -8.42 13.31
C ILE A 102 -4.38 -8.83 13.02
N LEU A 103 -4.09 -10.14 12.92
CA LEU A 103 -2.74 -10.64 12.59
C LEU A 103 -2.26 -10.21 11.20
N ASN A 104 -3.18 -9.90 10.29
CA ASN A 104 -2.85 -9.42 8.96
C ASN A 104 -2.55 -7.91 8.90
N ALA A 105 -2.64 -7.17 10.02
CA ALA A 105 -2.17 -5.79 10.09
C ALA A 105 -0.66 -5.71 9.78
N ASP A 106 -0.20 -4.70 9.05
CA ASP A 106 1.22 -4.63 8.66
C ASP A 106 2.13 -4.38 9.85
N SER A 107 1.68 -3.58 10.81
CA SER A 107 2.37 -3.38 12.09
C SER A 107 1.38 -3.07 13.21
N ILE A 108 1.64 -3.64 14.39
CA ILE A 108 0.97 -3.25 15.64
C ILE A 108 2.06 -2.85 16.63
N ALA A 109 1.88 -1.71 17.29
CA ALA A 109 2.77 -1.23 18.32
C ALA A 109 2.01 -0.94 19.61
N THR A 110 2.75 -0.84 20.71
CA THR A 110 2.27 -0.31 21.98
C THR A 110 2.98 0.99 22.29
N ALA A 111 2.28 1.89 22.97
CA ALA A 111 2.87 3.10 23.52
C ALA A 111 2.11 3.55 24.77
N VAL A 112 2.63 4.59 25.42
CA VAL A 112 1.99 5.29 26.53
C VAL A 112 1.77 6.75 26.14
N ARG A 113 0.53 7.23 26.22
CA ARG A 113 0.20 8.62 25.90
C ARG A 113 0.74 9.55 26.98
N SER A 114 1.42 10.63 26.57
CA SER A 114 2.05 11.53 27.53
C SER A 114 1.07 12.36 28.35
N SER A 115 -0.12 12.65 27.80
CA SER A 115 -1.12 13.53 28.41
C SER A 115 -1.78 12.90 29.64
N ASP A 116 -2.02 11.59 29.62
CA ASP A 116 -2.80 10.89 30.66
C ASP A 116 -2.16 9.57 31.14
N SER A 117 -0.99 9.22 30.61
CA SER A 117 -0.28 7.97 30.92
C SER A 117 -1.03 6.68 30.59
N SER A 118 -2.05 6.75 29.72
CA SER A 118 -2.76 5.58 29.22
C SER A 118 -1.88 4.73 28.31
N LYS A 119 -1.95 3.39 28.48
CA LYS A 119 -1.42 2.46 27.48
C LYS A 119 -2.34 2.50 26.26
N ILE A 120 -1.76 2.50 25.08
CA ILE A 120 -2.48 2.44 23.81
C ILE A 120 -1.85 1.40 22.88
N TYR A 121 -2.67 0.88 21.97
CA TYR A 121 -2.18 0.22 20.77
C TYR A 121 -2.12 1.20 19.60
N ILE A 122 -1.28 0.89 18.63
CA ILE A 122 -1.15 1.63 17.38
C ILE A 122 -1.23 0.59 16.27
N VAL A 123 -2.25 0.69 15.42
CA VAL A 123 -2.45 -0.23 14.30
C VAL A 123 -2.10 0.50 13.01
N VAL A 124 -1.30 -0.15 12.17
CA VAL A 124 -0.68 0.48 11.00
C VAL A 124 -0.91 -0.38 9.77
N GLU A 125 -1.40 0.25 8.70
CA GLU A 125 -1.36 -0.30 7.34
C GLU A 125 -0.32 0.48 6.52
N ILE A 126 0.45 -0.24 5.71
CA ILE A 126 1.56 0.27 4.92
C ILE A 126 1.30 -0.10 3.46
N ALA A 127 1.27 0.91 2.60
CA ALA A 127 1.07 0.71 1.16
C ALA A 127 1.99 1.62 0.35
N SER A 128 2.38 1.19 -0.86
CA SER A 128 3.10 2.08 -1.78
C SER A 128 2.22 3.27 -2.19
N ARG A 129 0.92 3.03 -2.38
CA ARG A 129 -0.13 4.03 -2.57
C ARG A 129 -1.31 3.68 -1.68
N ILE A 130 -1.77 4.65 -0.89
CA ILE A 130 -2.88 4.47 0.05
C ILE A 130 -4.21 4.72 -0.67
N HIS A 131 -5.10 3.75 -0.57
CA HIS A 131 -6.45 3.69 -1.09
C HIS A 131 -7.49 3.61 0.04
N ILE A 132 -8.77 3.62 -0.31
CA ILE A 132 -9.89 3.51 0.66
C ILE A 132 -9.80 2.21 1.45
N ASP A 133 -9.45 1.10 0.79
CA ASP A 133 -9.34 -0.20 1.43
C ASP A 133 -8.31 -0.22 2.56
N ASP A 134 -7.24 0.56 2.49
CA ASP A 134 -6.25 0.70 3.57
C ASP A 134 -6.87 1.38 4.80
N ILE A 135 -7.71 2.39 4.59
CA ILE A 135 -8.44 3.09 5.66
C ILE A 135 -9.45 2.16 6.34
N ASP A 136 -10.16 1.37 5.53
CA ASP A 136 -11.12 0.38 6.03
C ASP A 136 -10.43 -0.72 6.83
N ARG A 137 -9.30 -1.25 6.33
CA ARG A 137 -8.52 -2.27 7.04
C ARG A 137 -8.00 -1.76 8.37
N VAL A 138 -7.33 -0.60 8.41
CA VAL A 138 -6.80 -0.07 9.67
C VAL A 138 -7.92 0.22 10.67
N THR A 139 -9.05 0.76 10.21
CA THR A 139 -10.18 1.12 11.08
C THR A 139 -10.84 -0.13 11.65
N ARG A 140 -11.10 -1.13 10.81
CA ARG A 140 -11.70 -2.40 11.24
C ARG A 140 -10.81 -3.13 12.23
N ARG A 141 -9.51 -3.28 11.92
CA ARG A 141 -8.53 -3.99 12.76
C ARG A 141 -8.30 -3.30 14.10
N ALA A 142 -8.14 -1.96 14.09
CA ALA A 142 -8.03 -1.18 15.32
C ALA A 142 -9.29 -1.29 16.17
N GLY A 143 -10.48 -1.20 15.56
CA GLY A 143 -11.74 -1.33 16.28
C GLY A 143 -11.94 -2.72 16.91
N LEU A 144 -11.52 -3.79 16.22
CA LEU A 144 -11.54 -5.15 16.77
C LEU A 144 -10.62 -5.28 17.98
N LEU A 145 -9.36 -4.85 17.83
CA LEU A 145 -8.37 -4.93 18.91
C LEU A 145 -8.74 -4.06 20.11
N GLU A 146 -9.24 -2.84 19.89
CA GLU A 146 -9.65 -1.93 20.94
C GLU A 146 -10.77 -2.51 21.79
N ARG A 147 -11.81 -3.07 21.15
CA ARG A 147 -12.94 -3.68 21.85
C ARG A 147 -12.51 -4.90 22.65
N ALA A 148 -11.73 -5.79 22.04
CA ALA A 148 -11.32 -7.02 22.70
C ALA A 148 -10.33 -6.78 23.85
N ALA A 149 -9.30 -5.97 23.63
CA ALA A 149 -8.29 -5.70 24.64
C ALA A 149 -8.73 -4.65 25.67
N SER A 150 -9.85 -3.95 25.43
CA SER A 150 -10.28 -2.80 26.23
C SER A 150 -9.17 -1.73 26.39
N ILE A 151 -8.35 -1.56 25.36
CA ILE A 151 -7.23 -0.62 25.31
C ILE A 151 -7.39 0.25 24.07
N PRO A 152 -7.35 1.59 24.19
CA PRO A 152 -7.51 2.49 23.05
C PRO A 152 -6.52 2.21 21.92
N CYS A 153 -6.98 2.33 20.67
CA CYS A 153 -6.15 2.13 19.48
C CYS A 153 -6.01 3.42 18.65
N GLU A 154 -4.78 3.82 18.35
CA GLU A 154 -4.48 4.82 17.32
C GLU A 154 -4.41 4.15 15.95
N LYS A 155 -5.02 4.78 14.93
CA LYS A 155 -5.09 4.25 13.56
C LYS A 155 -4.13 5.02 12.67
N ILE A 156 -3.26 4.31 11.97
CA ILE A 156 -2.26 4.91 11.08
C ILE A 156 -2.27 4.23 9.72
N VAL A 157 -2.22 5.03 8.66
CA VAL A 157 -1.82 4.56 7.34
C VAL A 157 -0.52 5.23 6.92
N ALA A 158 0.39 4.46 6.35
CA ALA A 158 1.69 4.93 5.91
C ALA A 158 1.95 4.54 4.45
N GLY A 159 2.55 5.44 3.67
CA GLY A 159 2.82 5.16 2.27
C GLY A 159 3.44 6.30 1.49
N ALA A 160 3.83 6.04 0.23
CA ALA A 160 4.49 7.07 -0.59
C ALA A 160 3.53 8.18 -1.05
N SER A 161 2.26 7.82 -1.24
CA SER A 161 1.19 8.72 -1.70
C SER A 161 -0.17 8.22 -1.21
N ILE A 162 -1.19 9.08 -1.28
CA ILE A 162 -2.57 8.78 -0.90
C ILE A 162 -3.53 9.32 -1.95
N ASP A 163 -4.55 8.54 -2.28
CA ASP A 163 -5.65 8.97 -3.14
C ASP A 163 -6.54 10.00 -2.42
N ALA A 164 -7.06 10.99 -3.16
CA ALA A 164 -7.84 12.08 -2.57
C ALA A 164 -9.04 11.61 -1.73
N LYS A 165 -9.81 10.63 -2.24
CA LYS A 165 -10.94 10.05 -1.51
C LYS A 165 -10.51 9.29 -0.25
N ALA A 166 -9.37 8.61 -0.30
CA ALA A 166 -8.82 7.92 0.86
C ALA A 166 -8.37 8.93 1.93
N TYR A 167 -7.81 10.08 1.51
CA TYR A 167 -7.44 11.16 2.42
C TYR A 167 -8.66 11.81 3.10
N GLU A 168 -9.73 12.08 2.34
CA GLU A 168 -11.00 12.59 2.90
C GLU A 168 -11.57 11.62 3.94
N LEU A 169 -11.63 10.32 3.62
CA LEU A 169 -12.10 9.29 4.54
C LEU A 169 -11.19 9.17 5.78
N ALA A 170 -9.88 9.25 5.61
CA ALA A 170 -8.93 9.24 6.72
C ALA A 170 -9.18 10.40 7.69
N GLN A 171 -9.47 11.60 7.17
CA GLN A 171 -9.82 12.75 8.01
C GLN A 171 -11.14 12.53 8.75
N GLU A 172 -12.18 12.05 8.07
CA GLU A 172 -13.48 11.75 8.66
C GLU A 172 -13.36 10.73 9.81
N LEU A 173 -12.58 9.68 9.60
CA LEU A 173 -12.41 8.59 10.55
C LEU A 173 -11.29 8.81 11.57
N ASN A 174 -10.64 9.98 11.59
CA ASN A 174 -9.50 10.28 12.45
C ASN A 174 -8.36 9.23 12.33
N VAL A 175 -8.01 8.88 11.10
CA VAL A 175 -6.86 8.03 10.78
C VAL A 175 -5.68 8.92 10.45
N ALA A 176 -4.56 8.73 11.16
CA ALA A 176 -3.34 9.48 10.90
C ALA A 176 -2.68 8.99 9.61
N VAL A 177 -2.37 9.92 8.71
CA VAL A 177 -1.64 9.63 7.48
C VAL A 177 -0.16 9.96 7.70
N ILE A 178 0.72 9.09 7.18
CA ILE A 178 2.18 9.27 7.20
C ILE A 178 2.74 9.04 5.80
N THR A 179 3.17 10.12 5.16
CA THR A 179 3.86 10.14 3.86
C THR A 179 5.28 10.70 3.97
N PRO A 180 6.17 10.45 2.99
CA PRO A 180 7.48 11.09 2.94
C PRO A 180 7.43 12.64 2.94
N GLN A 181 6.38 13.27 2.40
CA GLN A 181 6.25 14.72 2.51
C GLN A 181 5.88 15.16 3.95
N GLU A 182 5.12 14.33 4.67
CA GLU A 182 4.84 14.54 6.10
C GLU A 182 6.05 14.25 6.99
N TRP A 183 6.98 13.39 6.57
CA TRP A 183 8.30 13.24 7.22
C TRP A 183 9.00 14.60 7.32
N ALA A 184 9.14 15.31 6.20
CA ALA A 184 9.84 16.59 6.17
C ALA A 184 9.15 17.65 7.03
N ARG A 185 7.81 17.66 7.07
CA ARG A 185 7.02 18.60 7.88
C ARG A 185 7.01 18.25 9.37
N ARG A 186 7.08 16.97 9.74
CA ARG A 186 7.18 16.53 11.14
C ARG A 186 8.62 16.45 11.65
N ALA A 187 9.64 16.66 10.81
CA ALA A 187 11.05 16.75 11.21
C ALA A 187 11.56 18.19 11.35
N ALA A 188 10.87 19.18 10.75
CA ALA A 188 11.09 20.62 10.93
C ALA A 188 10.31 21.13 12.14
#